data_AF-A0A929GXH3-F1
#
_entry.id   AF-A0A929GXH3-F1
#
_cell.length_a   1.000
_cell.length_b   1.000
_cell.length_c   1.000
_cell.angle_alpha   90.00
_cell.angle_beta   90.00
_cell.angle_gamma   90.00
#
_symmetry.space_group_name_H-M   'P 1'
#
loop_
_entity.id
_entity.type
_entity.pdbx_description
1 polymer ?
#
loop_
_entity_poly.entity_id
_entity_poly.type
_entity_poly.pdbx_seq_one_letter_code
_entity_poly.pdbx_strand_id
1 'polypeptide(L)'
;IRGAGDGAEILGMLGAGPVMMPAGEIFESMHRGVIDAFECASPTLNWDLGLNEVGDYLWLSGCRQPYEYNPFIVNEARWAELPDDLKAIVSEVNQAETIRAYSELIRLDLAALDNFRDYGTDVRRLPAALEAEYGEAAKGFYEQKAAADPFAAEILASYFGFQESFSGTWAKP
;
A
#
# COMPACT_ATOMS: atom_id res chain seq x y z
N ILE A 1 15.51 -2.17 6.23
CA ILE A 1 14.31 -2.61 5.50
C ILE A 1 14.04 -1.63 4.36
N ARG A 2 13.76 -2.11 3.15
CA ARG A 2 13.26 -1.23 2.09
C ARG A 2 11.80 -0.90 2.36
N GLY A 3 11.47 0.38 2.39
CA GLY A 3 10.12 0.90 2.59
C GLY A 3 9.83 2.05 1.64
N ALA A 4 8.55 2.39 1.45
CA ALA A 4 8.11 3.60 0.74
C ALA A 4 6.98 4.33 1.48
N GLY A 5 6.94 5.65 1.31
CA GLY A 5 5.92 6.54 1.86
C GLY A 5 5.81 6.50 3.38
N ASP A 6 4.62 6.80 3.89
CA ASP A 6 4.32 6.88 5.32
C ASP A 6 4.66 5.58 6.07
N GLY A 7 4.51 4.42 5.40
CA GLY A 7 4.86 3.14 6.00
C GLY A 7 6.34 2.99 6.33
N ALA A 8 7.23 3.59 5.54
CA ALA A 8 8.66 3.60 5.83
C ALA A 8 8.98 4.40 7.10
N GLU A 9 8.34 5.55 7.27
CA GLU A 9 8.50 6.41 8.45
C GLU A 9 7.94 5.76 9.70
N ILE A 10 6.77 5.13 9.61
CA ILE A 10 6.15 4.38 10.72
C ILE A 10 7.03 3.19 11.13
N LEU A 11 7.59 2.44 10.17
CA LEU A 11 8.57 1.39 10.47
C LEU A 11 9.83 1.96 11.17
N GLY A 12 10.25 3.17 10.80
CA GLY A 12 11.31 3.91 11.49
C GLY A 12 10.98 4.19 12.95
N MET A 13 9.74 4.57 13.27
CA MET A 13 9.27 4.76 14.65
C MET A 13 9.28 3.47 15.47
N LEU A 14 9.15 2.32 14.80
CA LEU A 14 9.25 0.98 15.40
C LEU A 14 10.70 0.46 15.49
N GLY A 15 11.69 1.30 15.18
CA GLY A 15 13.11 0.98 15.32
C GLY A 15 13.74 0.33 14.08
N ALA A 16 13.03 0.23 12.97
CA ALA A 16 13.63 -0.21 11.71
C ALA A 16 14.51 0.90 11.11
N GLY A 17 15.50 0.51 10.29
CA GLY A 17 16.21 1.42 9.39
C GLY A 17 15.59 1.40 8.00
N PRO A 18 14.61 2.26 7.67
CA PRO A 18 14.02 2.31 6.35
C PRO A 18 15.01 2.85 5.31
N VAL A 19 15.07 2.20 4.15
CA VAL A 19 15.85 2.64 2.99
C VAL A 19 14.91 2.80 1.81
N MET A 20 14.95 3.96 1.16
CA MET A 20 14.18 4.24 -0.05
C MET A 20 14.99 3.81 -1.27
N MET A 21 14.42 2.95 -2.12
CA MET A 21 14.98 2.61 -3.44
C MET A 21 13.87 2.21 -4.44
N PRO A 22 14.11 2.37 -5.75
CA PRO A 22 13.23 1.88 -6.80
C PRO A 22 12.94 0.37 -6.68
N ALA A 23 11.75 -0.06 -7.08
CA ALA A 23 11.35 -1.47 -6.98
C ALA A 23 12.30 -2.41 -7.75
N GLY A 24 12.79 -1.99 -8.91
CA GLY A 24 13.74 -2.76 -9.72
C GLY A 24 15.13 -2.97 -9.08
N GLU A 25 15.44 -2.25 -8.01
CA GLU A 25 16.72 -2.40 -7.28
C GLU A 25 16.59 -3.31 -6.05
N ILE A 26 15.38 -3.74 -5.69
CA ILE A 26 15.12 -4.54 -4.48
C ILE A 26 15.83 -5.89 -4.56
N PHE A 27 15.69 -6.59 -5.69
CA PHE A 27 16.28 -7.92 -5.86
C PHE A 27 17.79 -7.91 -5.61
N GLU A 28 18.52 -7.06 -6.32
CA GLU A 28 19.97 -6.95 -6.19
C GLU A 28 20.38 -6.48 -4.80
N SER A 29 19.61 -5.58 -4.19
CA SER A 29 19.90 -5.06 -2.85
C SER A 29 19.71 -6.13 -1.76
N MET A 30 18.68 -6.98 -1.87
CA MET A 30 18.52 -8.15 -1.00
C MET A 30 19.63 -9.17 -1.25
N HIS A 31 19.88 -9.50 -2.53
CA HIS A 31 20.88 -10.49 -2.90
C HIS A 31 22.29 -10.13 -2.41
N ARG A 32 22.65 -8.84 -2.41
CA ARG A 32 23.94 -8.33 -1.92
C ARG A 32 23.96 -8.04 -0.41
N GLY A 33 22.84 -8.22 0.29
CA GLY A 33 22.72 -7.94 1.72
C GLY A 33 22.80 -6.45 2.09
N VAL A 34 22.43 -5.55 1.17
CA VAL A 34 22.30 -4.11 1.44
C VAL A 34 21.07 -3.82 2.31
N ILE A 35 20.03 -4.63 2.15
CA ILE A 35 18.80 -4.62 2.95
C ILE A 35 18.50 -6.03 3.43
N ASP A 36 17.93 -6.15 4.64
CA ASP A 36 17.58 -7.45 5.24
C ASP A 36 16.12 -7.86 4.98
N ALA A 37 15.29 -6.90 4.56
CA ALA A 37 13.86 -7.07 4.31
C ALA A 37 13.37 -5.96 3.39
N PHE A 38 12.22 -6.17 2.77
CA PHE A 38 11.54 -5.17 1.94
C PHE A 38 10.03 -5.29 2.09
N GLU A 39 9.36 -4.16 1.93
CA GLU A 39 8.02 -4.11 1.35
C GLU A 39 8.12 -3.60 -0.09
N CYS A 40 7.23 -4.05 -0.98
CA CYS A 40 7.22 -3.61 -2.38
C CYS A 40 5.82 -3.21 -2.81
N ALA A 41 4.97 -4.15 -3.22
CA ALA A 41 3.56 -3.91 -3.48
C ALA A 41 2.76 -5.20 -3.24
N SER A 42 1.97 -5.65 -4.23
CA SER A 42 1.16 -6.86 -4.17
C SER A 42 1.97 -8.15 -4.41
N PRO A 43 1.45 -9.33 -4.01
CA PRO A 43 2.02 -10.62 -4.37
C PRO A 43 2.32 -10.77 -5.86
N THR A 44 1.43 -10.33 -6.74
CA THR A 44 1.66 -10.39 -8.20
C THR A 44 2.93 -9.65 -8.61
N LEU A 45 3.09 -8.39 -8.19
CA LEU A 45 4.28 -7.61 -8.55
C LEU A 45 5.55 -8.23 -7.96
N ASN A 46 5.48 -8.70 -6.71
CA ASN A 46 6.64 -9.31 -6.06
C ASN A 46 7.09 -10.58 -6.80
N TRP A 47 6.13 -11.36 -7.31
CA TRP A 47 6.41 -12.55 -8.12
C TRP A 47 7.04 -12.18 -9.47
N ASP A 48 6.47 -11.19 -10.17
CA ASP A 48 6.99 -10.74 -11.47
C ASP A 48 8.40 -10.14 -11.39
N LEU A 49 8.76 -9.58 -10.22
CA LEU A 49 10.10 -9.09 -9.91
C LEU A 49 11.07 -10.17 -9.43
N GLY A 50 10.65 -11.44 -9.33
CA GLY A 50 11.48 -12.56 -8.89
C GLY A 50 11.86 -12.51 -7.40
N LEU A 51 11.10 -11.77 -6.58
CA LEU A 51 11.49 -11.53 -5.18
C LEU A 51 11.42 -12.79 -4.29
N ASN A 52 10.78 -13.86 -4.78
CA ASN A 52 10.82 -15.20 -4.18
C ASN A 52 12.24 -15.79 -4.11
N GLU A 53 13.15 -15.39 -5.00
CA GLU A 53 14.52 -15.93 -5.01
C GLU A 53 15.42 -15.33 -3.92
N VAL A 54 15.02 -14.20 -3.36
CA VAL A 54 15.80 -13.41 -2.39
C VAL A 54 15.09 -13.24 -1.05
N GLY A 55 13.94 -13.90 -0.85
CA GLY A 55 13.15 -13.83 0.36
C GLY A 55 12.50 -15.17 0.71
N ASP A 56 12.85 -15.71 1.87
CA ASP A 56 12.31 -16.99 2.35
C ASP A 56 10.89 -16.87 2.91
N TYR A 57 10.50 -15.66 3.35
CA TYR A 57 9.23 -15.39 4.02
C TYR A 57 8.42 -14.31 3.30
N LEU A 58 7.13 -14.56 3.12
CA LEU A 58 6.17 -13.56 2.63
C LEU A 58 5.10 -13.31 3.71
N TRP A 59 5.14 -12.14 4.33
CA TRP A 59 4.18 -11.74 5.36
C TRP A 59 3.01 -10.95 4.75
N LEU A 60 1.79 -11.46 4.93
CA LEU A 60 0.55 -10.84 4.50
C LEU A 60 -0.06 -10.01 5.62
N SER A 61 -0.28 -8.73 5.36
CA SER A 61 -1.03 -7.83 6.22
C SER A 61 -1.61 -6.67 5.41
N GLY A 62 -2.79 -6.19 5.81
CA GLY A 62 -3.37 -4.96 5.30
C GLY A 62 -3.06 -3.73 6.17
N CYS A 63 -2.33 -3.86 7.28
CA CYS A 63 -2.17 -2.77 8.26
C CYS A 63 -1.40 -1.57 7.70
N ARG A 64 -0.40 -1.83 6.84
CA ARG A 64 0.41 -0.79 6.18
C ARG A 64 -0.35 -0.16 5.01
N GLN A 65 -0.92 -1.00 4.15
CA GLN A 65 -1.59 -0.60 2.93
C GLN A 65 -2.73 -1.59 2.63
N PRO A 66 -3.97 -1.27 3.03
CA PRO A 66 -5.11 -2.18 2.89
C PRO A 66 -5.64 -2.23 1.45
N TYR A 67 -5.21 -1.32 0.58
CA TYR A 67 -5.67 -1.15 -0.79
C TYR A 67 -4.53 -0.65 -1.69
N GLU A 68 -4.46 -1.15 -2.91
CA GLU A 68 -3.51 -0.65 -3.92
C GLU A 68 -4.14 0.53 -4.67
N TYR A 69 -3.60 1.73 -4.44
CA TYR A 69 -4.11 2.97 -5.03
C TYR A 69 -3.26 3.42 -6.20
N ASN A 70 -3.87 3.47 -7.39
CA ASN A 70 -3.26 3.98 -8.61
C ASN A 70 -3.93 5.28 -9.04
N PRO A 71 -3.34 6.46 -8.75
CA PRO A 71 -3.94 7.73 -9.12
C PRO A 71 -3.87 7.95 -10.63
N PHE A 72 -5.00 8.29 -11.24
CA PHE A 72 -5.01 8.92 -12.56
C PHE A 72 -4.79 10.43 -12.40
N ILE A 73 -3.61 10.90 -12.78
CA ILE A 73 -3.22 12.31 -12.64
C ILE A 73 -3.22 12.96 -14.02
N VAL A 74 -3.94 14.06 -14.16
CA VAL A 74 -4.00 14.85 -15.38
C VAL A 74 -3.53 16.28 -15.12
N ASN A 75 -2.87 16.88 -16.11
CA ASN A 75 -2.53 18.30 -16.03
C ASN A 75 -3.81 19.15 -16.08
N GLU A 76 -3.96 20.07 -15.13
CA GLU A 76 -5.17 20.88 -14.98
C GLU A 76 -5.50 21.73 -16.22
N ALA A 77 -4.49 22.36 -16.84
CA ALA A 77 -4.72 23.17 -18.04
C ALA A 77 -5.19 22.32 -19.22
N ARG A 78 -4.58 21.14 -19.42
CA ARG A 78 -5.01 20.18 -20.45
C ARG A 78 -6.39 19.62 -20.17
N TRP A 79 -6.72 19.36 -18.91
CA TRP A 79 -8.06 18.96 -18.51
C TRP A 79 -9.09 20.03 -18.85
N ALA A 80 -8.79 21.31 -18.56
CA ALA A 80 -9.68 22.43 -18.82
C ALA A 80 -9.98 22.60 -20.32
N GLU A 81 -8.99 22.33 -21.19
CA GLU A 81 -9.12 22.36 -22.66
C GLU A 81 -10.06 21.29 -23.22
N LEU A 82 -10.35 20.22 -22.47
CA LEU A 82 -11.24 19.16 -22.96
C LEU A 82 -12.71 19.64 -23.01
N PRO A 83 -13.43 19.34 -24.10
CA PRO A 83 -14.88 19.38 -24.15
C PRO A 83 -15.54 18.56 -23.02
N ASP A 84 -16.72 18.97 -22.58
CA ASP A 84 -17.41 18.37 -21.43
C ASP A 84 -17.74 16.89 -21.62
N ASP A 85 -18.03 16.45 -22.85
CA ASP A 85 -18.25 15.06 -23.20
C ASP A 85 -16.98 14.22 -23.03
N LEU A 86 -15.80 14.76 -23.37
CA LEU A 86 -14.54 14.07 -23.15
C LEU A 86 -14.15 14.04 -21.67
N LYS A 87 -14.42 15.10 -20.90
CA LYS A 87 -14.24 15.09 -19.44
C LYS A 87 -15.10 14.01 -18.79
N ALA A 88 -16.37 13.91 -19.21
CA ALA A 88 -17.27 12.86 -18.75
C ALA A 88 -16.74 11.47 -19.10
N ILE A 89 -16.34 11.22 -20.36
CA ILE A 89 -15.79 9.93 -20.78
C ILE A 89 -14.56 9.53 -19.96
N VAL A 90 -13.59 10.43 -19.78
CA VAL A 90 -12.38 10.11 -19.00
C VAL A 90 -12.74 9.82 -17.54
N SER A 91 -13.66 10.57 -16.94
CA SER A 91 -14.07 10.36 -15.55
C SER A 91 -14.75 9.00 -15.36
N GLU A 92 -15.68 8.65 -16.25
CA GLU A 92 -16.38 7.35 -16.23
C GLU A 92 -15.42 6.18 -16.45
N VAL A 93 -14.52 6.29 -17.43
CA VAL A 93 -13.51 5.25 -17.69
C VAL A 93 -12.60 5.07 -16.48
N ASN A 94 -12.13 6.16 -15.86
CA ASN A 94 -11.27 6.07 -14.69
C ASN A 94 -11.98 5.39 -13.51
N GLN A 95 -13.25 5.69 -13.26
CA GLN A 95 -14.03 5.02 -12.21
C GLN A 95 -14.21 3.53 -12.50
N ALA A 96 -14.57 3.19 -13.74
CA ALA A 96 -14.77 1.79 -14.16
C ALA A 96 -13.47 0.97 -14.08
N GLU A 97 -12.37 1.52 -14.59
CA GLU A 97 -11.07 0.85 -14.60
C GLU A 97 -10.48 0.72 -13.20
N THR A 98 -10.75 1.65 -12.27
CA THR A 98 -10.33 1.50 -10.87
C THR A 98 -10.88 0.20 -10.25
N ILE A 99 -12.19 -0.06 -10.42
CA ILE A 99 -12.83 -1.27 -9.87
C ILE A 99 -12.35 -2.52 -10.61
N ARG A 100 -12.26 -2.44 -11.94
CA ARG A 100 -11.83 -3.56 -12.79
C ARG A 100 -10.39 -3.98 -12.48
N ALA A 101 -9.47 -3.03 -12.48
CA ALA A 101 -8.05 -3.28 -12.22
C ALA A 101 -7.84 -3.84 -10.82
N TYR A 102 -8.55 -3.33 -9.81
CA TYR A 102 -8.49 -3.87 -8.46
C TYR A 102 -9.00 -5.32 -8.38
N SER A 103 -10.11 -5.62 -9.03
CA SER A 103 -10.67 -6.97 -9.07
C SER A 103 -9.76 -7.96 -9.80
N GLU A 104 -9.13 -7.51 -10.87
CA GLU A 104 -8.12 -8.28 -11.60
C GLU A 104 -6.87 -8.52 -10.77
N LEU A 105 -6.39 -7.51 -10.05
CA LEU A 105 -5.23 -7.61 -9.17
C LEU A 105 -5.45 -8.65 -8.07
N ILE A 106 -6.63 -8.67 -7.43
CA ILE A 106 -6.96 -9.70 -6.43
C ILE A 106 -6.85 -11.10 -7.03
N ARG A 107 -7.41 -11.30 -8.24
CA ARG A 107 -7.35 -12.60 -8.91
C ARG A 107 -5.91 -13.02 -9.21
N LEU A 108 -5.08 -12.09 -9.66
CA LEU A 108 -3.66 -12.33 -9.94
C LEU A 108 -2.88 -12.61 -8.66
N ASP A 109 -3.16 -11.87 -7.58
CA ASP A 109 -2.49 -12.04 -6.29
C ASP A 109 -2.77 -13.42 -5.71
N LEU A 110 -4.00 -13.94 -5.84
CA LEU A 110 -4.32 -15.30 -5.42
C LEU A 110 -3.44 -16.34 -6.15
N ALA A 111 -3.27 -16.20 -7.47
CA ALA A 111 -2.42 -17.09 -8.25
C ALA A 111 -0.93 -16.92 -7.88
N ALA A 112 -0.47 -15.69 -7.67
CA ALA A 112 0.91 -15.41 -7.27
C ALA A 112 1.23 -16.01 -5.89
N LEU A 113 0.29 -15.95 -4.93
CA LEU A 113 0.46 -16.57 -3.62
C LEU A 113 0.64 -18.09 -3.72
N ASP A 114 -0.06 -18.75 -4.64
CA ASP A 114 0.14 -20.18 -4.89
C ASP A 114 1.51 -20.43 -5.51
N ASN A 115 1.96 -19.59 -6.47
CA ASN A 115 3.31 -19.68 -7.02
C ASN A 115 4.40 -19.54 -5.94
N PHE A 116 4.27 -18.60 -5.01
CA PHE A 116 5.19 -18.44 -3.88
C PHE A 116 5.25 -19.71 -3.02
N ARG A 117 4.09 -20.29 -2.69
CA ARG A 117 4.03 -21.55 -1.91
C ARG A 117 4.69 -22.70 -2.64
N ASP A 118 4.40 -22.85 -3.94
CA ASP A 118 4.95 -23.93 -4.78
C ASP A 118 6.46 -23.79 -4.99
N TYR A 119 6.97 -22.56 -5.04
CA TYR A 119 8.41 -22.27 -5.05
C TYR A 119 9.09 -22.65 -3.72
N GLY A 120 8.35 -22.67 -2.62
CA GLY A 120 8.85 -22.98 -1.28
C GLY A 120 8.96 -21.78 -0.33
N THR A 121 8.45 -20.61 -0.72
CA THR A 121 8.38 -19.44 0.16
C THR A 121 7.36 -19.68 1.28
N ASP A 122 7.73 -19.30 2.50
CA ASP A 122 6.87 -19.41 3.67
C ASP A 122 5.88 -18.23 3.75
N VAL A 123 4.70 -18.43 3.19
CA VAL A 123 3.62 -17.44 3.14
C VAL A 123 2.82 -17.45 4.43
N ARG A 124 2.87 -16.37 5.21
CA ARG A 124 2.24 -16.25 6.53
C ARG A 124 1.42 -14.98 6.67
N ARG A 125 0.41 -15.01 7.53
CA ARG A 125 -0.24 -13.78 7.99
C ARG A 125 0.59 -13.14 9.09
N LEU A 126 0.73 -11.81 9.06
CA LEU A 126 1.39 -11.08 10.14
C LEU A 126 0.61 -11.28 11.45
N PRO A 127 1.28 -11.59 12.58
CA PRO A 127 0.61 -11.72 13.87
C PRO A 127 -0.19 -10.47 14.23
N ALA A 128 -1.42 -10.66 14.72
CA ALA A 128 -2.31 -9.56 15.07
C ALA A 128 -1.70 -8.58 16.11
N ALA A 129 -0.83 -9.08 16.99
CA ALA A 129 -0.10 -8.22 17.94
C ALA A 129 0.83 -7.22 17.24
N LEU A 130 1.51 -7.64 16.15
CA LEU A 130 2.36 -6.76 15.35
C LEU A 130 1.52 -5.82 14.48
N GLU A 131 0.37 -6.28 13.96
CA GLU A 131 -0.59 -5.40 13.28
C GLU A 131 -1.10 -4.28 14.22
N ALA A 132 -1.37 -4.61 15.48
CA ALA A 132 -1.79 -3.65 16.49
C ALA A 132 -0.67 -2.66 16.86
N GLU A 133 0.56 -3.15 17.07
CA GLU A 133 1.73 -2.30 17.36
C GLU A 133 2.00 -1.32 16.21
N TYR A 134 1.92 -1.78 14.96
CA TYR A 134 1.99 -0.91 13.79
C TYR A 134 0.87 0.13 13.77
N GLY A 135 -0.37 -0.27 14.09
CA GLY A 135 -1.52 0.64 14.18
C GLY A 135 -1.34 1.77 15.21
N GLU A 136 -0.79 1.46 16.38
CA GLU A 136 -0.50 2.48 17.41
C GLU A 136 0.60 3.45 16.96
N ALA A 137 1.67 2.95 16.33
CA ALA A 137 2.71 3.80 15.76
C ALA A 137 2.17 4.69 14.63
N ALA A 138 1.33 4.13 13.75
CA ALA A 138 0.66 4.86 12.69
C ALA A 138 -0.24 5.97 13.22
N LYS A 139 -0.98 5.71 14.31
CA LYS A 139 -1.79 6.75 14.96
C LYS A 139 -0.94 7.93 15.42
N GLY A 140 0.15 7.65 16.16
CA GLY A 140 1.06 8.71 16.61
C GLY A 140 1.73 9.47 15.46
N PHE A 141 2.04 8.78 14.36
CA PHE A 141 2.56 9.40 13.14
C PHE A 141 1.55 10.37 12.50
N TYR A 142 0.29 9.94 12.32
CA TYR A 142 -0.73 10.79 11.72
C TYR A 142 -1.17 11.94 12.62
N GLU A 143 -1.12 11.79 13.94
CA GLU A 143 -1.30 12.89 14.89
C GLU A 143 -0.23 13.98 14.70
N GLN A 144 1.04 13.58 14.51
CA GLN A 144 2.12 14.52 14.23
C GLN A 144 1.94 15.21 12.88
N LYS A 145 1.55 14.49 11.83
CA LYS A 145 1.24 15.08 10.52
C LYS A 145 0.10 16.10 10.59
N ALA A 146 -0.99 15.76 11.28
CA ALA A 146 -2.11 16.68 11.46
C ALA A 146 -1.71 17.93 12.25
N ALA A 147 -0.85 17.81 13.25
CA ALA A 147 -0.35 18.96 14.01
C ALA A 147 0.59 19.87 13.18
N ALA A 148 1.28 19.31 12.18
CA ALA A 148 2.26 20.02 11.37
C ALA A 148 1.65 20.77 10.18
N ASP A 149 0.54 20.29 9.62
CA ASP A 149 -0.07 20.85 8.40
C ASP A 149 -1.61 20.90 8.52
N PRO A 150 -2.23 22.11 8.48
CA PRO A 150 -3.68 22.26 8.49
C PRO A 150 -4.41 21.50 7.37
N PHE A 151 -3.80 21.37 6.19
CA PHE A 151 -4.40 20.63 5.09
C PHE A 151 -4.35 19.12 5.34
N ALA A 152 -3.24 18.63 5.88
CA ALA A 152 -3.15 17.24 6.35
C ALA A 152 -4.18 16.97 7.47
N ALA A 153 -4.37 17.90 8.40
CA ALA A 153 -5.38 17.79 9.45
C ALA A 153 -6.80 17.66 8.88
N GLU A 154 -7.14 18.46 7.87
CA GLU A 154 -8.44 18.39 7.17
C GLU A 154 -8.65 17.01 6.51
N ILE A 155 -7.67 16.53 5.76
CA ILE A 155 -7.71 15.22 5.09
C ILE A 155 -7.86 14.09 6.11
N LEU A 156 -7.03 14.09 7.15
CA LEU A 156 -7.02 13.03 8.17
C LEU A 156 -8.32 13.04 8.99
N ALA A 157 -8.87 14.21 9.29
CA ALA A 157 -10.18 14.31 9.96
C ALA A 157 -11.30 13.71 9.09
N SER A 158 -11.30 13.99 7.78
CA SER A 158 -12.25 13.38 6.84
C SER A 158 -12.10 11.86 6.79
N TYR A 159 -10.87 11.36 6.61
CA TYR A 159 -10.56 9.94 6.51
C TYR A 159 -10.94 9.16 7.78
N PHE A 160 -10.45 9.59 8.95
CA PHE A 160 -10.72 8.90 10.21
C PHE A 160 -12.17 9.05 10.65
N GLY A 161 -12.82 10.17 10.37
CA GLY A 161 -14.25 10.35 10.64
C GLY A 161 -15.12 9.37 9.84
N PHE A 162 -14.77 9.11 8.57
CA PHE A 162 -15.42 8.06 7.79
C PHE A 162 -15.11 6.66 8.34
N GLN A 163 -13.85 6.37 8.69
CA GLN A 163 -13.46 5.07 9.24
C GLN A 163 -14.20 4.75 10.54
N GLU A 164 -14.31 5.72 11.46
CA GLU A 164 -15.08 5.59 12.70
C GLU A 164 -16.56 5.34 12.41
N SER A 165 -17.14 6.11 11.49
CA SER A 165 -18.55 5.95 11.09
C SER A 165 -18.83 4.57 10.49
N PHE A 166 -17.94 4.11 9.62
CA PHE A 166 -18.06 2.81 8.94
C PHE A 166 -17.87 1.65 9.91
N SER A 167 -16.79 1.64 10.70
CA SER A 167 -16.52 0.59 11.68
C SER A 167 -17.61 0.53 12.77
N GLY A 168 -18.08 1.70 13.22
CA GLY A 168 -19.18 1.80 14.19
C GLY A 168 -20.54 1.38 13.64
N THR A 169 -20.73 1.28 12.32
CA THR A 169 -22.01 0.83 11.73
C THR A 169 -22.26 -0.65 12.03
N TRP A 170 -21.24 -1.49 11.90
CA TRP A 170 -21.35 -2.94 12.12
C TRP A 170 -21.29 -3.33 13.61
N ALA A 171 -20.91 -2.40 14.48
CA ALA A 171 -20.88 -2.58 15.94
C ALA A 171 -22.18 -2.14 16.63
N LYS A 172 -23.11 -1.51 15.90
CA LYS A 172 -24.44 -1.14 16.42
C LYS A 172 -25.36 -2.37 16.43
N PRO A 173 -26.13 -2.60 17.50
CA PRO A 173 -27.02 -3.77 17.64
C PRO A 173 -28.15 -3.80 16.61
#